data_AF-A0AAU9WVW3-F1
#
_entry.id   AF-A0AAU9WVW3-F1
#
_cell.length_a   1.000
_cell.length_b   1.000
_cell.length_c   1.000
_cell.angle_alpha   90.00
_cell.angle_beta   90.00
_cell.angle_gamma   90.00
#
_symmetry.space_group_name_H-M   'P 1'
#
loop_
_entity.id
_entity.type
_entity.pdbx_description
1 polymer ?
#
loop_
_entity_poly.entity_id
_entity_poly.type
_entity_poly.pdbx_seq_one_letter_code
_entity_poly.pdbx_strand_id
1 'polypeptide(L)'
;MPIEDRSLDCLTEETPPPPKPPTDPTQRRRWKTHTQKFKLLKVPSGDHYIYVDDDKVLSGVDVPDDKAYFKVHDILDYDPMKDVAFHVIILEHASTGKIMAIDKEKNTVVMKEIDPPPSQFINLLDVNKAHPEVLFYKMPRFERAPEFFLKSYLSDKPRVLKFEENGQPKLHVQERTDFYFKLTESLEAAKK
;
A
#
# COMPACT_ATOMS: atom_id res chain seq x y z
N MET A 1 -13.59 18.59 16.09
CA MET A 1 -13.69 18.06 14.72
C MET A 1 -12.29 17.72 14.24
N PRO A 2 -11.95 16.47 13.88
CA PRO A 2 -10.68 16.20 13.24
C PRO A 2 -10.72 16.82 11.83
N ILE A 3 -9.71 17.60 11.50
CA ILE A 3 -9.51 18.13 10.16
C ILE A 3 -9.14 16.92 9.31
N GLU A 4 -10.09 16.41 8.53
CA GLU A 4 -9.82 15.44 7.48
C GLU A 4 -8.79 16.07 6.54
N ASP A 5 -7.58 15.52 6.49
CA ASP A 5 -6.61 15.91 5.47
C ASP A 5 -7.09 15.35 4.12
N ARG A 6 -7.97 16.12 3.46
CA ARG A 6 -8.52 15.83 2.13
C ARG A 6 -7.48 15.92 1.01
N SER A 7 -6.20 16.18 1.34
CA SER A 7 -5.11 16.28 0.36
C SER A 7 -4.46 14.94 -0.01
N LEU A 8 -4.94 13.83 0.56
CA LEU A 8 -4.37 12.49 0.35
C LEU A 8 -5.31 11.64 -0.52
N ASP A 9 -4.83 11.27 -1.72
CA ASP A 9 -5.52 10.28 -2.55
C ASP A 9 -5.52 8.92 -1.86
N CYS A 10 -6.70 8.35 -1.67
CA CYS A 10 -6.87 7.02 -1.12
C CYS A 10 -7.05 6.00 -2.27
N LEU A 11 -6.64 4.76 -2.03
CA LEU A 11 -6.85 3.64 -2.93
C LEU A 11 -8.01 2.77 -2.48
N THR A 12 -8.75 2.22 -3.45
CA THR A 12 -9.69 1.14 -3.24
C THR A 12 -9.37 -0.04 -4.16
N GLU A 13 -9.77 -1.20 -3.68
CA GLU A 13 -9.66 -2.50 -4.36
C GLU A 13 -10.96 -2.75 -5.13
N GLU A 14 -10.89 -2.94 -6.46
CA GLU A 14 -12.10 -3.14 -7.29
C GLU A 14 -12.82 -4.46 -7.03
N THR A 15 -12.09 -5.49 -6.61
CA THR A 15 -12.62 -6.80 -6.30
C THR A 15 -12.52 -6.99 -4.79
N PRO A 16 -13.62 -7.36 -4.10
CA PRO A 16 -13.54 -7.66 -2.68
C PRO A 16 -12.54 -8.81 -2.46
N PRO A 17 -11.74 -8.76 -1.38
CA PRO A 17 -10.81 -9.83 -1.08
C PRO A 17 -11.58 -11.15 -0.94
N PRO A 18 -11.03 -12.28 -1.41
CA PRO A 18 -11.69 -13.56 -1.30
C PRO A 18 -12.04 -13.89 0.17
N PRO A 19 -13.13 -14.64 0.42
CA PRO A 19 -13.57 -14.98 1.77
C PRO A 19 -12.44 -15.62 2.55
N LYS A 20 -12.21 -15.17 3.79
CA LYS A 20 -11.10 -15.65 4.63
C LYS A 20 -11.24 -17.16 4.86
N PRO A 21 -10.33 -18.00 4.33
CA PRO A 21 -10.29 -19.40 4.72
C PRO A 21 -9.85 -19.52 6.19
N PRO A 22 -10.26 -20.59 6.90
CA PRO A 22 -9.78 -20.87 8.24
C PRO A 22 -8.24 -20.89 8.23
N THR A 23 -7.65 -19.95 8.96
CA THR A 23 -6.23 -19.65 8.83
C THR A 23 -5.43 -20.52 9.80
N ASP A 24 -4.66 -21.47 9.27
CA ASP A 24 -3.62 -22.17 10.02
C ASP A 24 -2.66 -21.12 10.63
N PRO A 25 -2.35 -21.16 11.95
CA PRO A 25 -1.43 -20.23 12.60
C PRO A 25 -0.06 -20.16 11.92
N THR A 26 0.39 -21.23 11.28
CA THR A 26 1.65 -21.28 10.51
C THR A 26 1.55 -20.57 9.16
N GLN A 27 0.34 -20.46 8.58
CA GLN A 27 0.07 -19.70 7.36
C GLN A 27 -0.07 -18.20 7.58
N ARG A 28 -0.29 -17.73 8.83
CA ARG A 28 -0.29 -16.28 9.13
C ARG A 28 1.01 -15.59 8.74
N ARG A 29 2.12 -16.33 8.67
CA ARG A 29 3.44 -15.82 8.33
C ARG A 29 3.82 -15.96 6.86
N ARG A 30 2.91 -16.45 6.02
CA ARG A 30 3.14 -16.60 4.57
C ARG A 30 2.40 -15.53 3.79
N TRP A 31 3.00 -15.10 2.70
CA TRP A 31 2.34 -14.22 1.75
C TRP A 31 1.10 -14.88 1.16
N LYS A 32 -0.01 -14.15 1.15
CA LYS A 32 -1.16 -14.44 0.31
C LYS A 32 -0.99 -13.64 -0.97
N THR A 33 -1.32 -14.24 -2.11
CA THR A 33 -1.16 -13.59 -3.41
C THR A 33 -2.49 -13.55 -4.13
N HIS A 34 -2.87 -12.39 -4.63
CA HIS A 34 -4.07 -12.16 -5.42
C HIS A 34 -3.80 -11.10 -6.49
N THR A 35 -4.60 -11.08 -7.56
CA THR A 35 -4.44 -10.11 -8.66
C THR A 35 -5.53 -9.05 -8.59
N GLN A 36 -5.16 -7.77 -8.71
CA GLN A 36 -6.08 -6.65 -8.50
C GLN A 36 -5.65 -5.38 -9.24
N LYS A 37 -6.62 -4.52 -9.58
CA LYS A 37 -6.42 -3.11 -9.93
C LYS A 37 -6.66 -2.22 -8.71
N PHE A 38 -5.91 -1.12 -8.65
CA PHE A 38 -6.05 -0.12 -7.60
C PHE A 38 -6.68 1.14 -8.15
N LYS A 39 -7.88 1.45 -7.67
CA LYS A 39 -8.61 2.66 -8.05
C LYS A 39 -8.24 3.79 -7.11
N LEU A 40 -7.93 4.95 -7.66
CA LEU A 40 -7.71 6.18 -6.93
C LEU A 40 -9.04 6.89 -6.70
N LEU A 41 -9.28 7.30 -5.46
CA LEU A 41 -10.42 8.14 -5.11
C LEU A 41 -10.12 9.61 -5.38
N LYS A 42 -9.98 9.96 -6.66
CA LYS A 42 -9.99 11.35 -7.14
C LYS A 42 -11.39 11.75 -7.60
N VAL A 43 -11.68 13.05 -7.55
CA VAL A 43 -12.84 13.67 -8.22
C VAL A 43 -12.26 14.84 -9.04
N PRO A 44 -12.44 14.95 -10.39
CA PRO A 44 -13.67 14.64 -11.13
C PRO A 44 -13.52 13.79 -12.42
N SER A 45 -14.55 12.96 -12.66
CA SER A 45 -14.86 12.12 -13.83
C SER A 45 -13.91 10.97 -14.18
N GLY A 46 -14.47 9.75 -14.22
CA GLY A 46 -13.77 8.53 -14.63
C GLY A 46 -13.15 7.76 -13.47
N ASP A 47 -12.98 6.46 -13.68
CA ASP A 47 -12.32 5.59 -12.72
C ASP A 47 -10.81 5.65 -12.95
N HIS A 48 -10.10 6.39 -12.09
CA HIS A 48 -8.65 6.49 -12.17
C HIS A 48 -7.98 5.26 -11.57
N TYR A 49 -7.05 4.63 -12.27
CA TYR A 49 -6.29 3.49 -11.79
C TYR A 49 -4.80 3.80 -11.69
N ILE A 50 -4.12 3.16 -10.74
CA ILE A 50 -2.66 3.02 -10.80
C ILE A 50 -2.32 2.05 -11.92
N TYR A 51 -1.31 2.38 -12.72
CA TYR A 51 -0.81 1.51 -13.77
C TYR A 51 0.69 1.66 -13.99
N VAL A 52 1.27 0.74 -14.75
CA VAL A 52 2.67 0.77 -15.17
C VAL A 52 2.76 0.95 -16.68
N ASP A 53 3.55 1.93 -17.11
CA ASP A 53 3.86 2.17 -18.51
C ASP A 53 5.34 2.50 -18.67
N ASP A 54 6.05 1.77 -19.54
CA ASP A 54 7.50 1.89 -19.74
C ASP A 54 8.29 1.98 -18.41
N ASP A 55 8.04 1.04 -17.50
CA ASP A 55 8.63 0.95 -16.15
C ASP A 55 8.34 2.13 -15.20
N LYS A 56 7.38 2.98 -15.54
CA LYS A 56 6.94 4.10 -14.70
C LYS A 56 5.58 3.78 -14.10
N VAL A 57 5.46 4.01 -12.79
CA VAL A 57 4.17 3.98 -12.09
C VAL A 57 3.45 5.29 -12.36
N LEU A 58 2.21 5.24 -12.83
CA LEU A 58 1.39 6.39 -13.19
C LEU A 58 -0.05 6.19 -12.71
N SER A 59 -0.87 7.23 -12.84
CA SER A 59 -2.32 7.12 -12.68
C SER A 59 -3.10 7.79 -13.80
N GLY A 60 -4.22 7.20 -14.21
CA GLY A 60 -5.03 7.69 -15.32
C GLY A 60 -6.37 6.97 -15.46
N VAL A 61 -7.19 7.45 -16.40
CA VAL A 61 -8.48 6.86 -16.78
C VAL A 61 -8.32 5.98 -18.03
N ASP A 62 -9.29 5.09 -18.28
CA ASP A 62 -9.36 4.24 -19.47
C ASP A 62 -8.07 3.44 -19.74
N VAL A 63 -7.44 2.98 -18.66
CA VAL A 63 -6.16 2.27 -18.73
C VAL A 63 -6.39 0.80 -19.12
N PRO A 64 -5.61 0.26 -20.07
CA PRO A 64 -5.63 -1.16 -20.39
C PRO A 64 -5.33 -2.06 -19.19
N ASP A 65 -6.06 -3.17 -19.10
CA ASP A 65 -5.98 -4.14 -18.02
C ASP A 65 -4.55 -4.68 -17.80
N ASP A 66 -3.84 -4.96 -18.88
CA ASP A 66 -2.47 -5.47 -18.86
C ASP A 66 -1.46 -4.48 -18.23
N LYS A 67 -1.80 -3.19 -18.15
CA LYS A 67 -1.00 -2.16 -17.48
C LYS A 67 -1.44 -1.87 -16.04
N ALA A 68 -2.72 -2.14 -15.74
CA ALA A 68 -3.34 -1.76 -14.47
C ALA A 68 -3.38 -2.90 -13.43
N TYR A 69 -3.15 -4.15 -13.84
CA TYR A 69 -3.15 -5.29 -12.93
C TYR A 69 -1.83 -5.47 -12.17
N PHE A 70 -1.97 -5.68 -10.86
CA PHE A 70 -0.88 -6.04 -9.96
C PHE A 70 -1.17 -7.39 -9.31
N LYS A 71 -0.14 -8.24 -9.18
CA LYS A 71 -0.11 -9.30 -8.18
C LYS A 71 0.27 -8.66 -6.84
N VAL A 72 -0.66 -8.73 -5.92
CA VAL A 72 -0.54 -8.20 -4.56
C VAL A 72 -0.12 -9.35 -3.67
N HIS A 73 1.08 -9.27 -3.10
CA HIS A 73 1.53 -10.20 -2.07
C HIS A 73 1.27 -9.54 -0.72
N ASP A 74 0.35 -10.08 0.06
CA ASP A 74 -0.10 -9.45 1.30
C ASP A 74 0.10 -10.36 2.52
N ILE A 75 0.48 -9.75 3.63
CA ILE A 75 0.69 -10.42 4.91
C ILE A 75 0.16 -9.56 6.06
N LEU A 76 -0.59 -10.20 6.97
CA LEU A 76 -1.03 -9.58 8.21
C LEU A 76 -0.02 -9.97 9.30
N ASP A 77 0.74 -9.00 9.76
CA ASP A 77 1.71 -9.19 10.83
C ASP A 77 1.27 -8.45 12.10
N TYR A 78 1.91 -8.75 13.23
CA TYR A 78 1.52 -8.26 14.55
C TYR A 78 2.73 -7.68 15.27
N ASP A 79 2.59 -6.44 15.75
CA ASP A 79 3.59 -5.80 16.61
C ASP A 79 3.26 -6.14 18.07
N PRO A 80 3.99 -7.08 18.71
CA PRO A 80 3.71 -7.49 20.08
C PRO A 80 4.00 -6.37 21.09
N MET A 81 4.81 -5.37 20.74
CA MET A 81 5.11 -4.25 21.64
C MET A 81 4.00 -3.20 21.65
N LYS A 82 3.19 -3.13 20.59
CA LYS A 82 2.12 -2.15 20.44
C LYS A 82 0.72 -2.74 20.48
N ASP A 83 0.62 -4.06 20.57
CA ASP A 83 -0.63 -4.82 20.49
C ASP A 83 -1.47 -4.46 19.25
N VAL A 84 -0.79 -4.22 18.12
CA VAL A 84 -1.42 -3.75 16.88
C VAL A 84 -1.06 -4.69 15.74
N ALA A 85 -2.08 -5.22 15.07
CA ALA A 85 -1.93 -5.91 13.79
C ALA A 85 -1.81 -4.89 12.65
N PHE A 86 -0.90 -5.12 11.72
CA PHE A 86 -0.68 -4.26 10.56
C PHE A 86 -0.57 -5.08 9.28
N HIS A 87 -1.04 -4.49 8.18
CA HIS A 87 -1.07 -5.14 6.87
C HIS A 87 0.08 -4.62 6.01
N VAL A 88 0.91 -5.53 5.51
CA VAL A 88 2.04 -5.21 4.64
C VAL A 88 1.82 -5.86 3.30
N ILE A 89 2.14 -5.13 2.23
CA ILE A 89 2.00 -5.60 0.86
C ILE A 89 3.26 -5.38 0.03
N ILE A 90 3.42 -6.20 -1.00
CA ILE A 90 4.32 -6.03 -2.13
C ILE A 90 3.46 -5.94 -3.39
N LEU A 91 3.80 -5.03 -4.29
CA LEU A 91 3.08 -4.79 -5.54
C LEU A 91 3.93 -5.21 -6.74
N GLU A 92 3.67 -6.39 -7.28
CA GLU A 92 4.29 -6.90 -8.51
C GLU A 92 3.37 -6.58 -9.70
N HIS A 93 3.87 -5.91 -10.72
CA HIS A 93 3.11 -5.64 -11.94
C HIS A 93 2.85 -6.95 -12.69
N ALA A 94 1.58 -7.27 -12.95
CA ALA A 94 1.17 -8.61 -13.37
C ALA A 94 1.76 -9.03 -14.72
N SER A 95 1.95 -8.08 -15.65
CA SER A 95 2.45 -8.36 -17.00
C SER A 95 3.97 -8.42 -17.08
N THR A 96 4.69 -7.60 -16.31
CA THR A 96 6.17 -7.52 -16.38
C THR A 96 6.89 -8.30 -15.29
N GLY A 97 6.22 -8.65 -14.18
CA GLY A 97 6.85 -9.24 -13.00
C GLY A 97 7.74 -8.29 -12.18
N LYS A 98 7.96 -7.06 -12.67
CA LYS A 98 8.65 -5.99 -11.93
C LYS A 98 7.83 -5.53 -10.73
N ILE A 99 8.52 -5.06 -9.70
CA ILE A 99 7.93 -4.71 -8.42
C ILE A 99 8.06 -3.24 -8.16
N MET A 100 6.99 -2.64 -7.64
CA MET A 100 7.03 -1.27 -7.19
C MET A 100 7.93 -1.13 -5.96
N ALA A 101 8.89 -0.23 -6.03
CA ALA A 101 9.88 0.00 -5.00
C ALA A 101 10.11 1.50 -4.78
N ILE A 102 10.69 1.86 -3.63
CA ILE A 102 11.13 3.22 -3.34
C ILE A 102 12.63 3.35 -3.60
N ASP A 103 13.00 4.24 -4.52
CA ASP A 103 14.37 4.74 -4.62
C ASP A 103 14.61 5.71 -3.46
N LYS A 104 15.43 5.28 -2.49
CA LYS A 104 15.73 6.05 -1.27
C LYS A 104 16.50 7.34 -1.55
N GLU A 105 17.39 7.30 -2.55
CA GLU A 105 18.28 8.41 -2.85
C GLU A 105 17.52 9.53 -3.56
N LYS A 106 16.66 9.15 -4.51
CA LYS A 106 15.87 10.11 -5.30
C LYS A 106 14.52 10.44 -4.67
N ASN A 107 14.09 9.67 -3.66
CA ASN A 107 12.76 9.77 -3.06
C ASN A 107 11.64 9.64 -4.11
N THR A 108 11.78 8.65 -5.00
CA THR A 108 10.85 8.37 -6.10
C THR A 108 10.36 6.92 -6.05
N VAL A 109 9.25 6.65 -6.73
CA VAL A 109 8.78 5.28 -6.98
C VAL A 109 9.41 4.77 -8.27
N VAL A 110 9.88 3.53 -8.27
CA VAL A 110 10.49 2.86 -9.42
C VAL A 110 9.96 1.44 -9.57
N MET A 111 10.00 0.89 -10.78
CA MET A 111 9.78 -0.53 -11.02
C MET A 111 11.12 -1.26 -11.01
N LYS A 112 11.24 -2.30 -10.17
CA LYS A 112 12.49 -3.02 -9.92
C LYS A 112 12.29 -4.52 -10.09
N GLU A 113 13.25 -5.18 -10.71
CA GLU A 113 13.37 -6.64 -10.66
C GLU A 113 14.12 -7.03 -9.38
N ILE A 114 13.58 -8.01 -8.65
CA ILE A 114 14.27 -8.59 -7.50
C ILE A 114 14.47 -10.08 -7.72
N ASP A 115 15.63 -10.56 -7.30
CA ASP A 115 16.02 -11.96 -7.35
C ASP A 115 16.45 -12.39 -5.94
N PRO A 116 15.78 -13.39 -5.32
CA PRO A 116 14.66 -14.19 -5.84
C PRO A 116 13.33 -13.41 -5.90
N PRO A 117 12.35 -13.82 -6.74
CA PRO A 117 11.06 -13.13 -6.83
C PRO A 117 10.25 -13.20 -5.52
N PRO A 118 9.26 -12.29 -5.31
CA PRO A 118 8.46 -12.20 -4.08
C PRO A 118 7.86 -13.52 -3.61
N SER A 119 7.41 -14.33 -4.56
CA SER A 119 6.80 -15.65 -4.31
C SER A 119 7.73 -16.66 -3.65
N GLN A 120 9.05 -16.46 -3.72
CA GLN A 120 10.04 -17.34 -3.09
C GLN A 120 10.43 -16.89 -1.68
N PHE A 121 10.12 -15.65 -1.28
CA PHE A 121 10.28 -15.26 0.11
C PHE A 121 9.16 -15.88 0.93
N ILE A 122 9.53 -16.57 2.02
CA ILE A 122 8.55 -17.32 2.81
C ILE A 122 7.77 -16.38 3.73
N ASN A 123 8.42 -15.34 4.25
CA ASN A 123 7.86 -14.43 5.26
C ASN A 123 8.36 -12.98 5.10
N LEU A 124 7.75 -12.06 5.85
CA LEU A 124 8.09 -10.64 5.85
C LEU A 124 9.53 -10.34 6.29
N LEU A 125 10.08 -11.12 7.24
CA LEU A 125 11.41 -10.86 7.79
C LEU A 125 12.51 -11.03 6.71
N ASP A 126 12.35 -12.02 5.84
CA ASP A 126 13.31 -12.28 4.77
C ASP A 126 13.32 -11.14 3.74
N VAL A 127 12.13 -10.67 3.33
CA VAL A 127 12.01 -9.52 2.42
C VAL A 127 12.52 -8.24 3.08
N ASN A 128 12.19 -8.00 4.36
CA ASN A 128 12.63 -6.80 5.06
C ASN A 128 14.15 -6.72 5.21
N LYS A 129 14.85 -7.87 5.28
CA LYS A 129 16.31 -7.91 5.31
C LYS A 129 16.94 -7.66 3.94
N ALA A 130 16.38 -8.25 2.87
CA ALA A 130 16.97 -8.22 1.53
C ALA A 130 16.53 -6.98 0.71
N HIS A 131 15.23 -6.69 0.71
CA HIS A 131 14.58 -5.68 -0.12
C HIS A 131 13.53 -4.88 0.66
N PRO A 132 13.88 -4.18 1.75
CA PRO A 132 12.91 -3.40 2.53
C PRO A 132 12.22 -2.29 1.71
N GLU A 133 12.82 -1.85 0.60
CA GLU A 133 12.29 -0.81 -0.28
C GLU A 133 11.06 -1.21 -1.09
N VAL A 134 10.73 -2.50 -1.19
CA VAL A 134 9.55 -2.99 -1.92
C VAL A 134 8.31 -3.14 -1.04
N LEU A 135 8.46 -2.92 0.27
CA LEU A 135 7.42 -3.13 1.26
C LEU A 135 6.62 -1.85 1.50
N PHE A 136 5.30 -2.00 1.52
CA PHE A 136 4.36 -0.92 1.87
C PHE A 136 3.40 -1.39 2.94
N TYR A 137 3.14 -0.54 3.93
CA TYR A 137 1.97 -0.68 4.79
C TYR A 137 0.72 -0.30 4.01
N LYS A 138 -0.29 -1.18 4.05
CA LYS A 138 -1.66 -0.87 3.61
C LYS A 138 -2.39 -0.23 4.79
N MET A 139 -2.38 1.10 4.86
CA MET A 139 -2.95 1.85 5.98
C MET A 139 -4.38 2.27 5.67
N PRO A 140 -5.40 1.73 6.34
CA PRO A 140 -6.78 2.17 6.09
C PRO A 140 -6.94 3.64 6.43
N ARG A 141 -7.77 4.36 5.66
CA ARG A 141 -8.01 5.80 5.83
C ARG A 141 -8.54 6.14 7.22
N PHE A 142 -9.42 5.30 7.73
CA PHE A 142 -9.93 5.29 9.10
C PHE A 142 -10.23 3.84 9.49
N GLU A 143 -10.61 3.57 10.74
CA GLU A 143 -10.83 2.19 11.20
C GLU A 143 -11.91 1.49 10.33
N ARG A 144 -11.57 0.32 9.77
CA ARG A 144 -12.43 -0.49 8.88
C ARG A 144 -12.78 0.15 7.52
N ALA A 145 -12.14 1.27 7.15
CA ALA A 145 -12.28 1.84 5.82
C ALA A 145 -11.81 0.84 4.74
N PRO A 146 -12.58 0.61 3.66
CA PRO A 146 -12.07 -0.09 2.48
C PRO A 146 -10.98 0.74 1.75
N GLU A 147 -10.98 2.05 1.95
CA GLU A 147 -9.98 2.98 1.43
C GLU A 147 -8.68 2.91 2.23
N PHE A 148 -7.55 2.96 1.54
CA PHE A 148 -6.24 2.91 2.19
C PHE A 148 -5.18 3.77 1.50
N PHE A 149 -4.09 4.02 2.23
CA PHE A 149 -2.87 4.64 1.76
C PHE A 149 -1.76 3.60 1.68
N LEU A 150 -0.87 3.78 0.71
CA LEU A 150 0.39 3.04 0.65
C LEU A 150 1.47 3.85 1.34
N LYS A 151 1.85 3.41 2.54
CA LYS A 151 2.93 4.01 3.30
C LYS A 151 4.19 3.16 3.18
N SER A 152 5.32 3.78 2.90
CA SER A 152 6.62 3.11 2.89
C SER A 152 6.89 2.36 4.19
N TYR A 153 7.40 1.14 4.08
CA TYR A 153 7.87 0.36 5.23
C TYR A 153 9.27 0.82 5.71
N LEU A 154 9.95 1.66 4.94
CA LEU A 154 11.30 2.12 5.28
C LEU A 154 11.29 2.97 6.56
N SER A 155 12.24 2.68 7.45
CA SER A 155 12.35 3.30 8.77
C SER A 155 13.02 4.67 8.78
N ASP A 156 13.65 5.08 7.67
CA ASP A 156 14.41 6.32 7.57
C ASP A 156 13.52 7.56 7.55
N LYS A 157 12.45 7.54 6.75
CA LYS A 157 11.46 8.61 6.67
C LYS A 157 10.06 8.03 6.40
N PRO A 158 9.01 8.50 7.10
CA PRO A 158 7.65 8.09 6.80
C PRO A 158 7.20 8.75 5.49
N ARG A 159 6.95 7.94 4.46
CA ARG A 159 6.52 8.39 3.14
C ARG A 159 5.17 7.77 2.81
N VAL A 160 4.24 8.56 2.31
CA VAL A 160 2.98 8.07 1.75
C VAL A 160 2.96 8.34 0.25
N LEU A 161 2.58 7.34 -0.53
CA LEU A 161 2.39 7.48 -1.97
C LEU A 161 1.11 8.28 -2.25
N LYS A 162 1.26 9.36 -3.00
CA LYS A 162 0.17 10.15 -3.60
C LYS A 162 0.34 10.21 -5.12
N PHE A 163 -0.68 10.63 -5.84
CA PHE A 163 -0.57 10.94 -7.27
C PHE A 163 -0.92 12.40 -7.51
N GLU A 164 -0.08 13.13 -8.23
CA GLU A 164 -0.39 14.51 -8.63
C GLU A 164 -1.50 14.54 -9.69
N GLU A 165 -2.10 15.71 -9.95
CA GLU A 165 -3.20 15.87 -10.92
C GLU A 165 -2.82 15.40 -12.34
N ASN A 166 -1.55 15.54 -12.70
CA ASN A 166 -0.96 15.06 -13.96
C ASN A 166 -0.74 13.53 -13.99
N GLY A 167 -1.12 12.82 -12.94
CA GLY A 167 -0.99 11.37 -12.81
C GLY A 167 0.40 10.87 -12.40
N GLN A 168 1.34 11.76 -12.07
CA GLN A 168 2.68 11.39 -11.62
C GLN A 168 2.67 10.96 -10.14
N PRO A 169 3.43 9.91 -9.76
CA PRO A 169 3.53 9.49 -8.37
C PRO A 169 4.42 10.47 -7.59
N LYS A 170 4.02 10.75 -6.35
CA LYS A 170 4.79 11.57 -5.42
C LYS A 170 4.82 10.94 -4.05
N LEU A 171 6.01 10.81 -3.49
CA LEU A 171 6.19 10.39 -2.11
C LEU A 171 6.11 11.62 -1.21
N HIS A 172 4.97 11.77 -0.53
CA HIS A 172 4.79 12.79 0.48
C HIS A 172 5.48 12.34 1.78
N VAL A 173 6.57 13.01 2.13
CA VAL A 173 7.26 12.79 3.41
C VAL A 173 6.44 13.45 4.50
N GLN A 174 5.93 12.66 5.43
CA GLN A 174 5.19 13.18 6.57
C GLN A 174 6.18 13.63 7.65
N GLU A 175 6.04 14.85 8.14
CA GLU A 175 6.68 15.21 9.40
C GLU A 175 5.99 14.42 10.53
N ARG A 176 6.75 14.05 11.55
CA ARG A 176 6.57 12.87 12.41
C ARG A 176 5.28 12.82 13.26
N THR A 177 4.31 13.72 13.08
CA THR A 177 3.22 13.96 14.04
C THR A 177 1.86 13.35 13.74
N ASP A 178 1.51 12.94 12.51
CA ASP A 178 0.05 12.89 12.21
C ASP A 178 -0.58 11.51 11.90
N PHE A 179 0.14 10.39 12.07
CA PHE A 179 -0.43 9.07 11.71
C PHE A 179 -0.44 7.99 12.78
N TYR A 180 -0.02 8.27 14.02
CA TYR A 180 -0.57 7.49 15.12
C TYR A 180 -2.00 8.00 15.33
N PHE A 181 -2.92 7.29 14.70
CA PHE A 181 -4.30 7.16 15.13
C PHE A 181 -4.45 7.51 16.62
N LYS A 182 -5.34 8.46 16.91
CA LYS A 182 -6.14 8.44 18.13
C LYS A 182 -7.00 7.16 18.14
N LEU A 183 -6.38 5.99 18.19
CA LEU A 183 -7.03 4.71 18.48
C LEU A 183 -7.38 4.59 19.98
N THR A 184 -7.14 5.65 20.76
CA THR A 184 -7.39 5.72 22.21
C THR A 184 -8.10 6.99 22.68
N GLU A 185 -8.56 7.90 21.81
CA GLU A 185 -9.56 8.87 22.30
C GLU A 185 -10.92 8.17 22.36
N SER A 186 -11.15 7.57 23.53
CA SER A 186 -12.45 7.19 24.07
C SER A 186 -13.55 8.11 23.53
N LEU A 187 -14.67 7.49 23.13
CA LEU A 187 -15.94 8.09 22.73
C LEU A 187 -16.46 9.22 23.65
N GLU A 188 -15.85 9.44 24.81
CA GLU A 188 -16.15 10.55 25.72
C GLU A 188 -15.65 11.93 25.22
N ALA A 189 -14.66 11.99 24.34
CA ALA A 189 -14.15 13.27 23.82
C ALA A 189 -15.09 13.94 22.78
N ALA A 190 -16.12 13.23 22.31
CA ALA A 190 -17.10 13.73 21.35
C ALA A 190 -18.37 14.35 21.98
N LYS A 191 -18.40 14.54 23.31
CA LYS A 191 -19.54 15.13 24.05
C LYS A 191 -19.23 16.44 24.77
N LYS A 192 -18.41 17.32 24.19
CA LYS A 192 -18.32 18.71 24.64
C LYS A 192 -18.58 19.69 23.51
#